data_AF-A0A355J3J7-F1
#
_entry.id   AF-A0A355J3J7-F1
#
_cell.length_a   1.000
_cell.length_b   1.000
_cell.length_c   1.000
_cell.angle_alpha   90.00
_cell.angle_beta   90.00
_cell.angle_gamma   90.00
#
_symmetry.space_group_name_H-M   'P 1'
#
loop_
_entity.id
_entity.type
_entity.pdbx_description
1 polymer ?
#
loop_
_entity_poly.entity_id
_entity_poly.type
_entity_poly.pdbx_seq_one_letter_code
_entity_poly.pdbx_strand_id
1 'polypeptide(L)'
;MKILLQKFFDGQTTVEEENILTDFFRNQDVPAELEIYREFFDATEKLSEVRFEGFEDDVMNHILESENREKKRYRWLWQTVTSAAAVLLLAVLLVNYNQNKNQFKDTYDDPEIAYAEATKALRYMAGKYQKGMAQLQPIAEIDKASAPLKTSLRLVNKGFGEMEELAKMEEKLKKQ
;
A
#
# COMPACT_ATOMS: atom_id res chain seq x y z
N MET A 1 -52.30 3.32 18.61
CA MET A 1 -51.10 4.15 18.36
C MET A 1 -49.79 3.38 18.48
N LYS A 2 -49.42 2.81 19.64
CA LYS A 2 -48.16 2.05 19.81
C LYS A 2 -47.92 0.94 18.77
N ILE A 3 -48.96 0.18 18.45
CA ILE A 3 -48.91 -0.88 17.42
C ILE A 3 -48.64 -0.30 16.03
N LEU A 4 -49.21 0.87 15.73
CA LEU A 4 -49.04 1.56 14.44
C LEU A 4 -47.63 2.13 14.30
N LEU A 5 -47.11 2.71 15.38
CA LEU A 5 -45.73 3.19 15.45
C LEU A 5 -44.72 2.05 15.30
N GLN A 6 -44.99 0.90 15.89
CA GLN A 6 -44.16 -0.29 15.70
C GLN A 6 -44.14 -0.73 14.23
N LYS A 7 -45.33 -0.83 13.60
CA LYS A 7 -45.43 -1.15 12.16
C LYS A 7 -44.68 -0.16 11.28
N PHE A 8 -44.69 1.13 11.63
CA PHE A 8 -43.96 2.16 10.91
C PHE A 8 -42.44 1.90 10.96
N PHE A 9 -41.90 1.63 12.15
CA PHE A 9 -40.48 1.28 12.29
C PHE A 9 -40.12 -0.05 11.62
N ASP A 10 -41.07 -0.98 11.53
CA ASP A 10 -40.90 -2.24 10.80
C ASP A 10 -41.08 -2.10 9.28
N GLY A 11 -41.42 -0.90 8.77
CA GLY A 11 -41.62 -0.64 7.34
C GLY A 11 -42.87 -1.31 6.75
N GLN A 12 -43.89 -1.56 7.58
CA GLN A 12 -45.12 -2.28 7.21
C GLN A 12 -46.36 -1.39 7.15
N THR A 13 -46.20 -0.08 7.23
CA THR A 13 -47.29 0.89 7.15
C THR A 13 -47.70 1.17 5.71
N THR A 14 -48.97 1.50 5.54
CA THR A 14 -49.51 2.12 4.33
C THR A 14 -49.41 3.65 4.42
N VAL A 15 -49.51 4.35 3.29
CA VAL A 15 -49.52 5.83 3.24
C VAL A 15 -50.63 6.44 4.10
N GLU A 16 -51.79 5.79 4.16
CA GLU A 16 -52.91 6.24 5.00
C GLU A 16 -52.59 6.13 6.49
N GLU A 17 -51.94 5.03 6.89
CA GLU A 17 -51.48 4.81 8.27
C GLU A 17 -50.37 5.79 8.69
N GLU A 18 -49.49 6.17 7.75
CA GLU A 18 -48.44 7.17 7.96
C GLU A 18 -49.01 8.58 8.14
N ASN A 19 -50.04 8.93 7.38
CA ASN A 19 -50.76 10.20 7.58
C ASN A 19 -51.40 10.26 8.98
N ILE A 20 -52.00 9.15 9.45
CA ILE A 20 -52.56 9.05 10.80
C ILE A 20 -51.48 9.24 11.87
N LEU A 21 -50.29 8.68 11.68
CA LEU A 21 -49.16 8.87 12.61
C LEU A 21 -48.70 10.33 12.62
N THR A 22 -48.53 10.93 11.46
CA THR A 22 -48.09 12.32 11.31
C THR A 22 -49.09 13.28 11.97
N ASP A 23 -50.39 13.12 11.70
CA ASP A 23 -51.45 13.90 12.34
C ASP A 23 -51.51 13.70 13.86
N PHE A 24 -51.28 12.47 14.33
CA PHE A 24 -51.25 12.19 15.76
C PHE A 24 -50.12 12.95 16.47
N PHE A 25 -48.90 12.94 15.92
CA PHE A 25 -47.76 13.62 16.52
C PHE A 25 -47.78 15.14 16.36
N ARG A 26 -48.56 15.66 15.40
CA ARG A 26 -48.79 17.09 15.20
C ARG A 26 -49.68 17.72 16.28
N ASN A 27 -50.53 16.93 16.94
CA ASN A 27 -51.44 17.43 17.98
C ASN A 27 -50.69 17.73 19.29
N GLN A 28 -51.17 18.72 20.06
CA GLN A 28 -50.52 19.14 21.32
C GLN A 28 -50.64 18.13 22.48
N ASP A 29 -51.54 17.15 22.39
CA ASP A 29 -51.86 16.22 23.48
C ASP A 29 -51.30 14.81 23.22
N VAL A 30 -49.98 14.73 22.99
CA VAL A 30 -49.28 13.45 22.83
C VAL A 30 -48.90 12.90 24.21
N PRO A 31 -49.21 11.62 24.53
CA PRO A 31 -48.82 11.01 25.79
C PRO A 31 -47.30 11.08 26.03
N ALA A 32 -46.87 11.33 27.28
CA ALA A 32 -45.46 11.53 27.65
C ALA A 32 -44.52 10.41 27.18
N GLU A 33 -44.98 9.15 27.14
CA GLU A 33 -44.20 8.01 26.66
C GLU A 33 -43.86 8.06 25.15
N LEU A 34 -44.65 8.82 24.37
CA LEU A 34 -44.52 8.95 22.92
C LEU A 34 -43.98 10.32 22.50
N GLU A 35 -43.85 11.26 23.44
CA GLU A 35 -43.37 12.61 23.16
C GLU A 35 -41.97 12.63 22.53
N ILE A 36 -41.14 11.61 22.82
CA ILE A 36 -39.80 11.45 22.25
C ILE A 36 -39.80 11.35 20.72
N TYR A 37 -40.90 10.89 20.12
CA TYR A 37 -41.02 10.69 18.68
C TYR A 37 -41.60 11.92 17.97
N ARG A 38 -42.10 12.92 18.70
CA ARG A 38 -42.72 14.12 18.10
C ARG A 38 -41.73 14.86 17.19
N GLU A 39 -40.51 15.07 17.67
CA GLU A 39 -39.47 15.78 16.90
C GLU A 39 -39.10 15.05 15.61
N PHE A 40 -39.12 13.71 15.61
CA PHE A 40 -38.87 12.90 14.43
C PHE A 40 -39.94 13.13 13.35
N PHE A 41 -41.23 13.08 13.71
CA PHE A 41 -42.31 13.30 12.75
C PHE A 41 -42.39 14.76 12.28
N ASP A 42 -42.15 15.73 13.18
CA ASP A 42 -42.05 17.16 12.84
C ASP A 42 -40.92 17.44 11.82
N ALA A 43 -39.76 16.82 12.01
CA ALA A 43 -38.63 16.98 11.10
C ALA A 43 -38.90 16.32 9.74
N THR A 44 -39.54 15.15 9.74
CA THR A 44 -39.85 14.39 8.54
C THR A 44 -40.86 15.13 7.66
N GLU A 45 -41.90 15.74 8.24
CA GLU A 45 -42.86 16.59 7.53
C GLU A 45 -42.16 17.78 6.85
N LYS A 46 -41.34 18.53 7.60
CA LYS A 46 -40.58 19.67 7.06
C LYS A 46 -39.64 19.28 5.91
N LEU A 47 -39.02 18.10 5.99
CA LEU A 47 -38.13 17.60 4.94
C LEU A 47 -38.90 17.10 3.72
N SER A 48 -40.10 16.55 3.90
CA SER A 48 -40.95 16.05 2.81
C SER A 48 -41.46 17.15 1.86
N GLU A 49 -41.54 18.39 2.36
CA GLU A 49 -41.88 19.57 1.54
C GLU A 49 -40.75 19.97 0.58
N VAL A 50 -39.51 19.53 0.86
CA VAL A 50 -38.33 19.85 0.06
C VAL A 50 -38.19 18.82 -1.07
N ARG A 51 -38.80 19.09 -2.21
CA ARG A 51 -38.50 18.37 -3.46
C ARG A 51 -37.32 19.03 -4.18
N PHE A 52 -36.21 18.31 -4.27
CA PHE A 52 -35.12 18.65 -5.16
C PHE A 52 -35.45 18.13 -6.57
N GLU A 53 -35.88 19.01 -7.47
CA GLU A 53 -36.06 18.68 -8.88
C GLU A 53 -34.72 18.20 -9.47
N GLY A 54 -34.74 17.07 -10.19
CA GLY A 54 -33.56 16.52 -10.85
C GLY A 54 -32.59 15.72 -9.97
N PHE A 55 -32.85 15.56 -8.67
CA PHE A 55 -31.98 14.78 -7.77
C PHE A 55 -31.83 13.32 -8.21
N GLU A 56 -32.92 12.69 -8.65
CA GLU A 56 -32.91 11.30 -9.11
C GLU A 56 -32.06 11.13 -10.37
N ASP A 57 -32.17 12.08 -11.31
CA ASP A 57 -31.36 12.10 -12.53
C ASP A 57 -29.87 12.34 -12.20
N ASP A 58 -29.56 13.25 -11.27
CA ASP A 58 -28.18 13.52 -10.83
C ASP A 58 -27.55 12.30 -10.17
N VAL A 59 -28.28 11.61 -9.30
CA VAL A 59 -27.82 10.38 -8.65
C VAL A 59 -27.59 9.28 -9.70
N MET A 60 -28.53 9.10 -10.63
CA MET A 60 -28.41 8.12 -11.70
C MET A 60 -27.20 8.40 -12.59
N ASN A 61 -27.02 9.66 -12.98
CA ASN A 61 -25.87 10.09 -13.79
C ASN A 61 -24.54 9.83 -13.08
N HIS A 62 -24.48 10.07 -11.76
CA HIS A 62 -23.27 9.84 -10.98
C HIS A 62 -22.93 8.33 -10.86
N ILE A 63 -23.95 7.49 -10.66
CA ILE A 63 -23.80 6.03 -10.64
C ILE A 63 -23.27 5.53 -11.99
N LEU A 64 -23.92 5.93 -13.10
CA LEU A 64 -23.52 5.51 -14.44
C LEU A 64 -22.14 6.02 -14.85
N GLU A 65 -21.77 7.23 -14.44
CA GLU A 65 -20.45 7.79 -14.72
C GLU A 65 -19.34 7.04 -13.95
N SER A 66 -19.58 6.73 -12.67
CA SER A 66 -18.62 6.00 -11.83
C SER A 66 -18.33 4.59 -12.38
N GLU A 67 -19.36 3.86 -12.81
CA GLU A 67 -19.22 2.50 -13.35
C GLU A 67 -18.41 2.46 -14.66
N ASN A 68 -18.56 3.49 -15.50
CA ASN A 68 -17.87 3.59 -16.78
C ASN A 68 -16.41 4.04 -16.65
N ARG A 69 -16.08 4.87 -15.65
CA ARG A 69 -14.71 5.37 -15.43
C ARG A 69 -13.75 4.23 -15.07
N GLU A 70 -14.18 3.29 -14.22
CA GLU A 70 -13.33 2.14 -13.83
C GLU A 70 -13.02 1.22 -15.01
N LYS A 71 -14.05 0.89 -15.81
CA LYS A 71 -13.92 0.02 -16.99
C LYS A 71 -12.99 0.61 -18.05
N LYS A 72 -13.05 1.92 -18.30
CA LYS A 72 -12.17 2.59 -19.28
C LYS A 72 -10.71 2.59 -18.83
N ARG A 73 -10.45 2.88 -17.55
CA ARG A 73 -9.08 2.90 -17.00
C ARG A 73 -8.43 1.53 -17.04
N TYR A 74 -9.17 0.48 -16.66
CA TYR A 74 -8.69 -0.90 -16.74
C TYR A 74 -8.36 -1.29 -18.18
N ARG A 75 -9.23 -0.97 -19.14
CA ARG A 75 -9.01 -1.30 -20.55
C ARG A 75 -7.80 -0.57 -21.15
N TRP A 76 -7.61 0.70 -20.81
CA TRP A 76 -6.44 1.46 -21.26
C TRP A 76 -5.14 0.92 -20.65
N LEU A 77 -5.14 0.61 -19.35
CA LEU A 77 -3.99 0.02 -18.66
C LEU A 77 -3.61 -1.32 -19.30
N TRP A 78 -4.57 -2.21 -19.56
CA TRP A 78 -4.30 -3.47 -20.27
C TRP A 78 -3.75 -3.24 -21.68
N GLN A 79 -4.30 -2.31 -22.44
CA GLN A 79 -3.77 -1.98 -23.78
C GLN A 79 -2.31 -1.49 -23.72
N THR A 80 -1.97 -0.63 -22.75
CA THR A 80 -0.58 -0.15 -22.58
C THR A 80 0.37 -1.27 -22.17
N VAL A 81 -0.04 -2.13 -21.23
CA VAL A 81 0.76 -3.27 -20.76
C VAL A 81 0.99 -4.27 -21.88
N THR A 82 -0.06 -4.64 -22.63
CA THR A 82 0.07 -5.57 -23.76
C THR A 82 0.93 -4.99 -24.88
N SER A 83 0.79 -3.69 -25.18
CA SER A 83 1.63 -3.02 -26.18
C SER A 83 3.10 -3.01 -25.76
N ALA A 84 3.40 -2.64 -24.51
CA ALA A 84 4.77 -2.66 -23.98
C ALA A 84 5.36 -4.08 -23.98
N ALA A 85 4.60 -5.09 -23.57
CA ALA A 85 5.03 -6.48 -23.61
C ALA A 85 5.32 -6.96 -25.05
N ALA A 86 4.49 -6.59 -26.02
CA ALA A 86 4.71 -6.93 -27.42
C ALA A 86 6.00 -6.31 -27.97
N VAL A 87 6.26 -5.02 -27.66
CA VAL A 87 7.51 -4.35 -28.06
C VAL A 87 8.73 -5.01 -27.41
N LEU A 88 8.66 -5.36 -26.12
CA LEU A 88 9.73 -6.06 -25.43
C LEU A 88 10.01 -7.45 -26.04
N LEU A 89 8.95 -8.22 -26.34
CA LEU A 89 9.08 -9.52 -26.99
C LEU A 89 9.74 -9.38 -28.37
N LEU A 90 9.32 -8.40 -29.17
CA LEU A 90 9.93 -8.12 -30.47
C LEU A 90 11.40 -7.70 -30.34
N ALA A 91 11.74 -6.88 -29.35
CA ALA A 91 13.11 -6.47 -29.08
C ALA A 91 14.00 -7.66 -28.70
N VAL A 92 13.53 -8.54 -27.79
CA VAL A 92 14.24 -9.76 -27.41
C VAL A 92 14.43 -10.69 -28.61
N LEU A 93 13.38 -10.88 -29.42
CA LEU A 93 13.44 -11.72 -30.60
C LEU A 93 14.42 -11.18 -31.64
N LEU A 94 14.45 -9.86 -31.86
CA LEU A 94 15.42 -9.20 -32.74
C LEU A 94 16.86 -9.32 -32.23
N VAL A 95 17.09 -9.13 -30.93
CA VAL A 95 18.42 -9.31 -30.33
C VAL A 95 18.89 -10.76 -30.50
N ASN A 96 18.03 -11.72 -30.18
CA ASN A 96 18.37 -13.15 -30.31
C ASN A 96 18.63 -13.55 -31.77
N TYR A 97 17.79 -13.09 -32.70
CA TYR A 97 17.97 -13.33 -34.14
C TYR A 97 19.29 -12.76 -34.66
N ASN A 98 19.69 -11.57 -34.20
CA ASN A 98 20.97 -10.97 -34.57
C ASN A 98 22.17 -11.63 -33.88
N GLN A 99 22.03 -12.10 -32.64
CA GLN A 99 23.08 -12.85 -31.95
C GLN A 99 23.38 -14.18 -32.64
N ASN A 100 22.38 -14.88 -33.16
CA ASN A 100 22.59 -16.13 -33.92
C ASN A 100 23.39 -15.94 -35.22
N LYS A 101 23.51 -14.71 -35.75
CA LYS A 101 24.36 -14.39 -36.91
C LYS A 101 25.81 -14.07 -36.53
N ASN A 102 26.04 -13.66 -35.28
CA ASN A 102 27.37 -13.42 -34.74
C ASN A 102 27.84 -14.70 -34.04
N GLN A 103 28.10 -15.76 -34.82
CA GLN A 103 28.96 -16.82 -34.31
C GLN A 103 30.29 -16.16 -33.94
N PHE A 104 30.70 -16.28 -32.67
CA PHE A 104 31.99 -15.77 -32.23
C PHE A 104 33.05 -16.37 -33.13
N LYS A 105 33.68 -15.53 -33.97
CA LYS A 105 34.80 -15.96 -34.78
C LYS A 105 35.92 -16.32 -33.80
N ASP A 106 36.36 -17.56 -33.84
CA ASP A 106 37.40 -18.02 -32.92
C ASP A 106 38.66 -17.17 -33.11
N THR A 107 39.30 -16.81 -32.00
CA THR A 107 40.48 -15.93 -32.03
C THR A 107 41.76 -16.72 -32.34
N TYR A 108 41.73 -18.02 -32.08
CA TYR A 108 42.82 -18.95 -32.35
C TYR A 108 42.26 -20.13 -33.13
N ASP A 109 42.94 -20.52 -34.21
CA ASP A 109 42.57 -21.71 -34.99
C ASP A 109 43.00 -23.01 -34.29
N ASP A 110 43.96 -22.93 -33.37
CA ASP A 110 44.49 -24.05 -32.60
C ASP A 110 44.02 -23.99 -31.13
N PRO A 111 43.25 -25.00 -30.66
CA PRO A 111 42.75 -25.04 -29.29
C PRO A 111 43.86 -25.13 -28.23
N GLU A 112 45.03 -25.69 -28.54
CA GLU A 112 46.14 -25.77 -27.57
C GLU A 112 46.74 -24.38 -27.30
N ILE A 113 46.85 -23.54 -28.34
CA ILE A 113 47.33 -22.16 -28.22
C ILE A 113 46.33 -21.31 -27.44
N ALA A 114 45.03 -21.46 -27.74
CA ALA A 114 43.96 -20.78 -27.00
C ALA A 114 44.02 -21.11 -25.51
N TYR A 115 44.17 -22.39 -25.17
CA TYR A 115 44.27 -22.84 -23.79
C TYR A 115 45.51 -22.29 -23.09
N ALA A 116 46.66 -22.27 -23.77
CA ALA A 116 47.90 -21.74 -23.22
C ALA A 116 47.80 -20.25 -22.88
N GLU A 117 47.25 -19.43 -23.77
CA GLU A 117 47.12 -17.98 -23.53
C GLU A 117 46.04 -17.68 -22.49
N ALA A 118 44.91 -18.42 -22.51
CA ALA A 118 43.89 -18.32 -21.46
C ALA A 118 44.47 -18.66 -20.07
N THR A 119 45.25 -19.73 -19.99
CA THR A 119 45.91 -20.14 -18.74
C THR A 119 46.90 -19.08 -18.25
N LYS A 120 47.66 -18.48 -19.17
CA LYS A 120 48.60 -17.40 -18.85
C LYS A 120 47.87 -16.16 -18.32
N ALA A 121 46.76 -15.77 -18.95
CA ALA A 121 45.92 -14.67 -18.47
C ALA A 121 45.34 -14.96 -17.07
N LEU A 122 44.80 -16.16 -16.85
CA LEU A 122 44.28 -16.58 -15.55
C LEU A 122 45.37 -16.57 -14.47
N ARG A 123 46.56 -17.08 -14.76
CA ARG A 123 47.70 -17.03 -13.82
C ARG A 123 48.11 -15.59 -13.49
N TYR A 124 48.15 -14.71 -14.48
CA TYR A 124 48.44 -13.30 -14.26
C TYR A 124 47.40 -12.65 -13.34
N MET A 125 46.11 -12.89 -13.60
CA MET A 125 45.02 -12.40 -12.75
C MET A 125 45.10 -12.98 -11.33
N ALA A 126 45.35 -14.28 -11.19
CA ALA A 126 45.52 -14.94 -9.89
C ALA A 126 46.68 -14.32 -9.09
N GLY A 127 47.82 -14.05 -9.75
CA GLY A 127 48.95 -13.38 -9.11
C GLY A 127 48.61 -11.95 -8.67
N LYS A 128 47.87 -11.19 -9.48
CA LYS A 128 47.37 -9.86 -9.10
C LYS A 128 46.40 -9.91 -7.93
N TYR A 129 45.47 -10.87 -7.93
CA TYR A 129 44.52 -11.09 -6.87
C TYR A 129 45.23 -11.43 -5.55
N GLN A 130 46.16 -12.39 -5.57
CA GLN A 130 46.95 -12.76 -4.39
C GLN A 130 47.74 -11.57 -3.86
N LYS A 131 48.37 -10.78 -4.73
CA LYS A 131 49.09 -9.55 -4.34
C LYS A 131 48.15 -8.51 -3.73
N GLY A 132 46.95 -8.33 -4.29
CA GLY A 132 45.93 -7.45 -3.74
C GLY A 132 45.47 -7.89 -2.35
N MET A 133 45.20 -9.19 -2.17
CA MET A 133 44.82 -9.74 -0.87
C MET A 133 45.94 -9.62 0.18
N ALA A 134 47.20 -9.80 -0.22
CA ALA A 134 48.34 -9.60 0.69
C ALA A 134 48.44 -8.15 1.18
N GLN A 135 48.10 -7.15 0.35
CA GLN A 135 48.07 -5.74 0.75
C GLN A 135 46.95 -5.44 1.77
N LEU A 136 45.95 -6.29 1.90
CA LEU A 136 44.85 -6.15 2.87
C LEU A 136 45.17 -6.82 4.22
N GLN A 137 46.28 -7.55 4.38
CA GLN A 137 46.68 -8.15 5.67
C GLN A 137 46.70 -7.14 6.84
N PRO A 138 47.26 -5.93 6.69
CA PRO A 138 47.27 -4.94 7.77
C PRO A 138 45.86 -4.53 8.24
N ILE A 139 44.85 -4.57 7.35
CA ILE A 139 43.47 -4.27 7.73
C ILE A 139 42.89 -5.35 8.65
N ALA A 140 43.24 -6.62 8.42
CA ALA A 140 42.86 -7.71 9.32
C ALA A 140 43.55 -7.59 10.68
N GLU A 141 44.77 -7.04 10.74
CA GLU A 141 45.46 -6.75 12.00
C GLU A 141 44.82 -5.56 12.73
N ILE A 142 44.41 -4.51 12.01
CA ILE A 142 43.67 -3.38 12.56
C ILE A 142 42.34 -3.85 13.18
N ASP A 143 41.61 -4.76 12.53
CA ASP A 143 40.36 -5.30 13.09
C ASP A 143 40.62 -6.03 14.43
N LYS A 144 41.66 -6.87 14.49
CA LYS A 144 42.09 -7.53 15.74
C LYS A 144 42.54 -6.54 16.81
N ALA A 145 43.34 -5.55 16.45
CA ALA A 145 43.83 -4.51 17.37
C ALA A 145 42.68 -3.64 17.91
N SER A 146 41.62 -3.45 17.13
CA SER A 146 40.44 -2.67 17.52
C SER A 146 39.42 -3.44 18.38
N ALA A 147 39.56 -4.77 18.53
CA ALA A 147 38.63 -5.63 19.28
C ALA A 147 38.42 -5.23 20.77
N PRO A 148 39.46 -4.92 21.57
CA PRO A 148 39.25 -4.43 22.94
C PRO A 148 38.51 -3.09 22.96
N LEU A 149 38.83 -2.20 22.01
CA LEU A 149 38.17 -0.90 21.83
C LEU A 149 36.67 -1.05 21.51
N LYS A 150 36.30 -1.98 20.61
CA LYS A 150 34.90 -2.31 20.31
C LYS A 150 34.15 -2.80 21.55
N THR A 151 34.80 -3.62 22.37
CA THR A 151 34.20 -4.13 23.63
C THR A 151 33.98 -3.00 24.62
N SER A 152 34.97 -2.15 24.84
CA SER A 152 34.87 -0.98 25.72
C SER A 152 33.78 -0.01 25.27
N LEU A 153 33.70 0.30 23.96
CA LEU A 153 32.65 1.17 23.41
C LEU A 153 31.25 0.57 23.58
N ARG A 154 31.10 -0.75 23.43
CA ARG A 154 29.81 -1.44 23.66
C ARG A 154 29.38 -1.34 25.11
N LEU A 155 30.32 -1.50 26.06
CA LEU A 155 30.04 -1.38 27.49
C LEU A 155 29.62 0.05 27.86
N VAL A 156 30.33 1.05 27.33
CA VAL A 156 29.98 2.47 27.52
C VAL A 156 28.60 2.78 26.96
N ASN A 157 28.30 2.35 25.74
CA ASN A 157 27.00 2.57 25.11
C ASN A 157 25.87 1.88 25.88
N LYS A 158 26.10 0.67 26.38
CA LYS A 158 25.15 -0.06 27.23
C LYS A 158 24.86 0.69 28.54
N GLY A 159 25.91 1.20 29.19
CA GLY A 159 25.76 1.98 30.42
C GLY A 159 24.96 3.27 30.21
N PHE A 160 25.19 3.98 29.10
CA PHE A 160 24.38 5.16 28.75
C PHE A 160 22.90 4.81 28.51
N GLY A 161 22.63 3.68 27.83
CA GLY A 161 21.24 3.22 27.64
C GLY A 161 20.55 2.83 28.95
N GLU A 162 21.25 2.14 29.86
CA GLU A 162 20.71 1.82 31.19
C GLU A 162 20.40 3.09 32.00
N MET A 163 21.26 4.11 31.94
CA MET A 163 21.03 5.40 32.61
C MET A 163 19.86 6.17 32.01
N GLU A 164 19.66 6.11 30.69
CA GLU A 164 18.52 6.73 30.03
C GLU A 164 17.20 6.08 30.46
N GLU A 165 17.16 4.75 30.56
CA GLU A 165 15.98 4.02 31.05
C GLU A 165 15.69 4.32 32.53
N LEU A 166 16.73 4.45 33.37
CA LEU A 166 16.58 4.87 34.76
C LEU A 166 16.03 6.30 34.87
N ALA A 167 16.52 7.24 34.06
CA ALA A 167 16.03 8.61 34.03
C ALA A 167 14.54 8.67 33.63
N LYS A 168 14.13 7.88 32.62
CA LYS A 168 12.72 7.76 32.21
C LYS A 168 11.84 7.15 33.32
N MET A 169 12.35 6.18 34.08
CA MET A 169 11.64 5.59 35.21
C MET A 169 11.45 6.58 36.36
N GLU A 170 12.50 7.33 36.71
CA GLU A 170 12.42 8.39 37.73
C GLU A 170 11.41 9.48 37.34
N GLU A 171 11.39 9.89 36.07
CA GLU A 171 10.42 10.87 35.57
C GLU A 171 8.97 10.37 35.64
N LYS A 172 8.73 9.08 35.37
CA LYS A 172 7.41 8.45 35.51
C LYS A 172 6.97 8.35 36.96
N LEU A 173 7.88 8.06 37.89
CA LEU A 173 7.59 7.96 39.32
C LEU A 173 7.29 9.34 39.94
N LYS A 174 7.86 10.43 39.42
CA LYS A 174 7.55 11.80 39.87
C LYS A 174 6.22 12.35 39.33
N LYS A 175 5.59 11.66 38.37
CA LYS A 175 4.31 12.06 37.74
C LYS A 175 3.10 11.29 38.28
N GLN A 176 3.28 10.40 39.26
CA GLN A 176 2.23 9.76 40.07
C GLN A 176 2.15 10.44 41.44
#